data_AF-A0A936U7S1-F1
#
_entry.id   AF-A0A936U7S1-F1
#
_cell.length_a   1.000
_cell.length_b   1.000
_cell.length_c   1.000
_cell.angle_alpha   90.00
_cell.angle_beta   90.00
_cell.angle_gamma   90.00
#
_symmetry.space_group_name_H-M   'P 1'
#
loop_
_entity.id
_entity.type
_entity.pdbx_description
1 polymer ?
#
loop_
_entity_poly.entity_id
_entity_poly.type
_entity_poly.pdbx_seq_one_letter_code
_entity_poly.pdbx_strand_id
1 'polypeptide(L)'
;MRLLSLLADRLRAALDGSVRAGLAPYVEERGAIRAEVDALRLGITALSRDREALDRWLTRRAGPFTGDMTVHEAWARHPRAKEVFARHHLPACPACAVGADETLAEAAFGYRLSLEDLLGELNAVLRP
;
A
#
# COMPACT_ATOMS: atom_id res chain seq x y z
N MET A 1 3.02 -72.08 -1.42
CA MET A 1 2.51 -70.72 -1.10
C MET A 1 3.59 -69.64 -1.02
N ARG A 2 4.74 -69.82 -0.33
CA ARG A 2 5.77 -68.76 -0.17
C ARG A 2 6.44 -68.27 -1.47
N LEU A 3 6.61 -69.14 -2.46
CA LEU A 3 7.23 -68.78 -3.75
C LEU A 3 6.34 -67.85 -4.59
N LEU A 4 5.03 -68.08 -4.59
CA LEU A 4 4.07 -67.25 -5.32
C LEU A 4 3.94 -65.85 -4.70
N SER A 5 3.98 -65.74 -3.36
CA SER A 5 3.97 -64.43 -2.69
C SER A 5 5.23 -63.63 -2.99
N LEU A 6 6.42 -64.27 -2.92
CA LEU A 6 7.69 -63.65 -3.28
C LEU A 6 7.70 -63.11 -4.73
N LEU A 7 7.12 -63.87 -5.67
CA LEU A 7 7.08 -63.48 -7.08
C LEU A 7 6.10 -62.32 -7.32
N ALA A 8 4.93 -62.34 -6.65
CA ALA A 8 3.98 -61.25 -6.68
C ALA A 8 4.54 -59.95 -6.07
N ASP A 9 5.28 -60.06 -4.96
CA ASP A 9 5.92 -58.90 -4.32
C ASP A 9 7.01 -58.29 -5.19
N ARG A 10 7.82 -59.12 -5.87
CA ARG A 10 8.83 -58.65 -6.83
C ARG A 10 8.20 -57.97 -8.04
N LEU A 11 7.11 -58.51 -8.57
CA LEU A 11 6.40 -57.91 -9.70
C LEU A 11 5.80 -56.55 -9.30
N ARG A 12 5.17 -56.47 -8.13
CA ARG A 12 4.60 -55.23 -7.60
C ARG A 12 5.68 -54.16 -7.39
N ALA A 13 6.81 -54.53 -6.79
CA ALA A 13 7.95 -53.63 -6.63
C ALA A 13 8.52 -53.15 -7.98
N ALA A 14 8.58 -54.02 -8.99
CA ALA A 14 9.06 -53.67 -10.33
C ALA A 14 8.11 -52.71 -11.07
N LEU A 15 6.79 -52.94 -10.95
CA LEU A 15 5.76 -52.05 -11.48
C LEU A 15 5.80 -50.69 -10.79
N ASP A 16 5.85 -50.66 -9.45
CA ASP A 16 5.94 -49.42 -8.68
C ASP A 16 7.20 -48.62 -9.02
N GLY A 17 8.33 -49.31 -9.24
CA GLY A 17 9.58 -48.69 -9.67
C GLY A 17 9.47 -48.08 -11.07
N SER A 18 8.85 -48.82 -12.01
CA SER A 18 8.66 -48.36 -13.40
C SER A 18 7.71 -47.16 -13.47
N VAL A 19 6.62 -47.19 -12.71
CA VAL A 19 5.67 -46.07 -12.62
C VAL A 19 6.32 -44.85 -11.98
N ARG A 20 7.07 -45.02 -10.88
CA ARG A 20 7.81 -43.91 -10.27
C ARG A 20 8.84 -43.30 -11.21
N ALA A 21 9.62 -44.13 -11.91
CA ALA A 21 10.61 -43.65 -12.88
C ALA A 21 9.94 -42.90 -14.04
N GLY A 22 8.82 -43.42 -14.57
CA GLY A 22 8.07 -42.77 -15.64
C GLY A 22 7.39 -41.46 -15.21
N LEU A 23 6.96 -41.35 -13.95
CA LEU A 23 6.32 -40.14 -13.43
C LEU A 23 7.28 -39.12 -12.83
N ALA A 24 8.53 -39.50 -12.51
CA ALA A 24 9.50 -38.63 -11.87
C ALA A 24 9.69 -37.27 -12.58
N PRO A 25 9.85 -37.21 -13.91
CA PRO A 25 10.02 -35.93 -14.61
C PRO A 25 8.82 -35.00 -14.42
N TYR A 26 7.60 -35.55 -14.45
CA TYR A 26 6.37 -34.77 -14.29
C TYR A 26 6.16 -34.29 -12.85
N VAL A 27 6.63 -35.05 -11.85
CA VAL A 27 6.59 -34.62 -10.44
C VAL A 27 7.54 -33.46 -10.22
N GLU A 28 8.75 -33.53 -10.79
CA GLU A 28 9.74 -32.45 -10.73
C GLU A 28 9.24 -31.19 -11.45
N GLU A 29 8.76 -31.33 -12.69
CA GLU A 29 8.20 -30.23 -13.48
C GLU A 29 7.02 -29.56 -12.76
N ARG A 30 6.08 -30.35 -12.23
CA ARG A 30 4.96 -29.82 -11.42
C ARG A 30 5.44 -29.12 -10.16
N GLY A 31 6.50 -29.62 -9.52
CA GLY A 31 7.14 -28.97 -8.38
C GLY A 31 7.70 -27.60 -8.73
N ALA A 32 8.42 -27.51 -9.86
CA ALA A 32 8.98 -26.26 -10.38
C ALA A 32 7.88 -25.24 -10.71
N ILE A 33 6.85 -25.66 -11.46
CA ILE A 33 5.70 -24.80 -11.80
C ILE A 33 5.01 -24.30 -10.54
N ARG A 34 4.82 -25.16 -9.53
CA ARG A 34 4.21 -24.76 -8.28
C ARG A 34 5.05 -23.71 -7.55
N ALA A 35 6.36 -23.90 -7.48
CA ALA A 35 7.27 -22.93 -6.87
C ALA A 35 7.22 -21.57 -7.58
N GLU A 36 7.16 -21.58 -8.92
CA GLU A 36 7.03 -20.35 -9.72
C GLU A 36 5.69 -19.65 -9.48
N VAL A 37 4.57 -20.39 -9.45
CA VAL A 37 3.25 -19.85 -9.12
C VAL A 37 3.23 -19.23 -7.72
N ASP A 38 3.84 -19.88 -6.74
CA ASP A 38 3.91 -19.36 -5.38
C ASP A 38 4.78 -18.10 -5.31
N ALA A 39 5.90 -18.04 -6.05
CA ALA A 39 6.71 -16.83 -6.17
C ALA A 39 5.94 -15.66 -6.82
N LEU A 40 5.22 -15.93 -7.93
CA LEU A 40 4.40 -14.93 -8.60
C LEU A 40 3.28 -14.39 -7.69
N ARG A 41 2.64 -15.25 -6.90
CA ARG A 41 1.61 -14.83 -5.93
C ARG A 41 2.16 -13.89 -4.86
N LEU A 42 3.36 -14.18 -4.35
CA LEU A 42 4.05 -13.29 -3.41
C LEU A 42 4.34 -11.94 -4.06
N GLY A 43 4.82 -11.94 -5.32
CA GLY A 43 5.05 -10.72 -6.10
C GLY A 43 3.79 -9.88 -6.31
N ILE A 44 2.68 -10.49 -6.73
CA ILE A 44 1.39 -9.81 -6.91
C ILE A 44 0.91 -9.17 -5.59
N THR A 45 1.09 -9.89 -4.48
CA THR A 45 0.71 -9.38 -3.16
C THR A 45 1.54 -8.17 -2.77
N ALA A 46 2.87 -8.19 -3.02
CA ALA A 46 3.74 -7.04 -2.77
C ALA A 46 3.32 -5.83 -3.62
N LEU A 47 3.16 -6.00 -4.93
CA LEU A 47 2.74 -4.93 -5.84
C LEU A 47 1.38 -4.34 -5.48
N SER A 48 0.45 -5.17 -5.01
CA SER A 48 -0.86 -4.70 -4.55
C SER A 48 -0.75 -3.76 -3.35
N ARG A 49 0.14 -4.07 -2.38
CA ARG A 49 0.41 -3.20 -1.23
C ARG A 49 1.05 -1.87 -1.65
N ASP A 50 2.01 -1.93 -2.57
CA ASP A 50 2.68 -0.72 -3.07
C ASP A 50 1.68 0.19 -3.80
N ARG A 51 0.79 -0.40 -4.60
CA ARG A 51 -0.30 0.33 -5.26
C ARG A 51 -1.21 1.01 -4.24
N GLU A 52 -1.60 0.32 -3.17
CA GLU A 52 -2.41 0.92 -2.10
C GLU A 52 -1.67 2.04 -1.36
N ALA A 53 -0.37 1.91 -1.13
CA ALA A 53 0.45 2.95 -0.53
C ALA A 53 0.52 4.20 -1.44
N LEU A 54 0.70 3.99 -2.75
CA LEU A 54 0.70 5.06 -3.74
C LEU A 54 -0.67 5.74 -3.82
N ASP A 55 -1.76 4.97 -3.81
CA ASP A 55 -3.12 5.50 -3.84
C ASP A 55 -3.42 6.37 -2.61
N ARG A 56 -3.01 5.93 -1.42
CA ARG A 56 -3.09 6.74 -0.19
C ARG A 56 -2.25 8.02 -0.30
N TRP A 57 -1.05 7.94 -0.87
CA TRP A 57 -0.19 9.10 -1.07
C TRP A 57 -0.80 10.11 -2.05
N LEU A 58 -1.33 9.62 -3.18
CA LEU A 58 -2.03 10.43 -4.17
C LEU A 58 -3.28 11.06 -3.58
N THR A 59 -4.09 10.30 -2.85
CA THR A 59 -5.31 10.82 -2.20
C THR A 59 -4.98 11.93 -1.21
N ARG A 60 -3.92 11.80 -0.40
CA ARG A 60 -3.47 12.90 0.47
C ARG A 60 -3.02 14.14 -0.32
N ARG A 61 -2.41 13.97 -1.51
CA ARG A 61 -1.94 15.06 -2.38
C ARG A 61 -2.98 15.62 -3.37
N ALA A 62 -4.05 14.90 -3.65
CA ALA A 62 -5.08 15.26 -4.63
C ALA A 62 -6.48 15.48 -4.01
N GLY A 63 -6.73 14.95 -2.82
CA GLY A 63 -8.00 15.08 -2.10
C GLY A 63 -8.21 16.41 -1.38
N PRO A 64 -9.29 16.57 -0.61
CA PRO A 64 -9.53 17.80 0.15
C PRO A 64 -8.44 18.05 1.20
N PHE A 65 -8.24 19.31 1.58
CA PHE A 65 -7.55 19.66 2.81
C PHE A 65 -8.29 19.05 4.01
N THR A 66 -7.53 18.46 4.93
CA THR A 66 -8.03 17.79 6.14
C THR A 66 -7.27 18.28 7.37
N GLY A 67 -7.88 18.18 8.55
CA GLY A 67 -7.33 18.74 9.79
C GLY A 67 -5.97 18.15 10.21
N ASP A 68 -5.64 16.94 9.78
CA ASP A 68 -4.38 16.23 10.03
C ASP A 68 -3.24 16.67 9.10
N MET A 69 -3.50 17.42 8.04
CA MET A 69 -2.45 18.01 7.22
C MET A 69 -1.70 19.08 8.01
N THR A 70 -0.39 19.15 7.84
CA THR A 70 0.42 20.25 8.37
C THR A 70 0.15 21.55 7.61
N VAL A 71 0.41 22.68 8.26
CA VAL A 71 0.35 24.00 7.61
C VAL A 71 1.28 24.06 6.39
N HIS A 72 2.47 23.45 6.48
CA HIS A 72 3.41 23.38 5.35
C HIS A 72 2.86 22.54 4.20
N GLU A 73 2.28 21.37 4.48
CA GLU A 73 1.61 20.54 3.46
C GLU A 73 0.49 21.33 2.77
N ALA A 74 -0.29 22.11 3.52
CA ALA A 74 -1.33 22.95 2.95
C ALA A 74 -0.76 24.01 1.99
N TRP A 75 0.33 24.68 2.36
CA TRP A 75 1.00 25.66 1.49
C TRP A 75 1.65 25.05 0.26
N ALA A 76 2.25 23.86 0.40
CA ALA A 76 2.83 23.12 -0.71
C ALA A 76 1.76 22.58 -1.68
N ARG A 77 0.56 22.31 -1.16
CA ARG A 77 -0.55 21.77 -1.93
C ARG A 77 -1.15 22.78 -2.90
N HIS A 78 -1.39 24.01 -2.48
CA HIS A 78 -2.02 25.01 -3.34
C HIS A 78 -1.51 26.43 -3.06
N PRO A 79 -1.08 27.21 -4.07
CA PRO A 79 -0.57 28.57 -3.87
C PRO A 79 -1.54 29.49 -3.10
N ARG A 80 -2.84 29.37 -3.41
CA ARG A 80 -3.90 30.16 -2.76
C ARG A 80 -4.21 29.74 -1.32
N ALA A 81 -3.66 28.62 -0.83
CA ALA A 81 -3.80 28.29 0.60
C ALA A 81 -3.20 29.40 1.47
N LYS A 82 -2.09 30.00 1.05
CA LYS A 82 -1.47 31.14 1.78
C LYS A 82 -2.39 32.35 1.88
N GLU A 83 -3.26 32.57 0.89
CA GLU A 83 -4.26 33.64 0.92
C GLU A 83 -5.31 33.39 2.01
N VAL A 84 -5.78 32.14 2.14
CA VAL A 84 -6.72 31.73 3.19
C VAL A 84 -6.11 32.00 4.57
N PHE A 85 -4.86 31.60 4.79
CA PHE A 85 -4.15 31.83 6.05
C PHE A 85 -4.00 33.32 6.37
N ALA A 86 -3.66 34.15 5.37
CA ALA A 86 -3.52 35.58 5.55
C ALA A 86 -4.83 36.25 5.99
N ARG A 87 -6.00 35.77 5.52
CA ARG A 87 -7.32 36.27 5.95
C ARG A 87 -7.61 36.01 7.42
N HIS A 88 -7.06 34.92 7.96
CA HIS A 88 -7.19 34.55 9.37
C HIS A 88 -6.05 35.11 10.24
N HIS A 89 -5.24 36.02 9.70
CA HIS A 89 -4.05 36.58 10.37
C HIS A 89 -3.03 35.53 10.83
N LEU A 90 -3.07 34.35 10.20
CA LEU A 90 -2.09 33.29 10.45
C LEU A 90 -0.76 33.64 9.77
N PRO A 91 0.38 33.33 10.40
CA PRO A 91 1.68 33.59 9.81
C PRO A 91 1.82 32.81 8.49
N ALA A 92 1.97 33.53 7.37
CA ALA A 92 2.12 32.94 6.04
C ALA A 92 3.60 32.73 5.62
N CYS A 93 4.52 32.74 6.58
CA CYS A 93 5.96 32.68 6.31
C CYS A 93 6.44 31.22 6.20
N PRO A 94 6.80 30.73 5.00
CA PRO A 94 7.29 29.36 4.81
C PRO A 94 8.66 29.09 5.44
N ALA A 95 9.37 30.14 5.89
CA ALA A 95 10.66 30.05 6.56
C ALA A 95 10.57 30.15 8.10
N CYS A 96 9.38 30.32 8.67
CA CYS A 96 9.19 30.37 10.10
C CYS A 96 9.05 28.95 10.67
N ALA A 97 9.91 28.59 11.62
CA ALA A 97 9.94 27.26 12.25
C ALA A 97 8.63 26.88 12.99
N VAL A 98 7.77 27.86 13.26
CA VAL A 98 6.55 27.70 14.07
C VAL A 98 5.43 26.93 13.33
N GLY A 99 5.43 26.90 11.99
CA GLY A 99 4.35 26.27 11.20
C GLY A 99 4.74 25.00 10.44
N ALA A 100 5.93 24.42 10.65
CA ALA A 100 6.38 23.26 9.88
C ALA A 100 5.70 21.94 10.33
N ASP A 101 5.55 21.76 11.64
CA ASP A 101 5.02 20.53 12.23
C ASP A 101 3.58 20.67 12.77
N GLU A 102 3.04 21.89 12.81
CA GLU A 102 1.68 22.16 13.30
C GLU A 102 0.63 21.71 12.27
N THR A 103 -0.33 20.89 12.72
CA THR A 103 -1.48 20.48 11.90
C THR A 103 -2.50 21.61 11.74
N LEU A 104 -3.34 21.56 10.70
CA LEU A 104 -4.42 22.53 10.51
C LEU A 104 -5.41 22.54 11.69
N ALA A 105 -5.63 21.38 12.33
CA ALA A 105 -6.45 21.28 13.53
C ALA A 105 -5.81 21.97 14.74
N GLU A 106 -4.51 21.77 14.95
CA GLU A 106 -3.76 22.44 16.02
C GLU A 106 -3.67 23.95 15.78
N ALA A 107 -3.41 24.38 14.55
CA ALA A 107 -3.40 25.80 14.17
C ALA A 107 -4.79 26.43 14.38
N ALA A 108 -5.86 25.77 13.95
CA ALA A 108 -7.21 26.26 14.21
C ALA A 108 -7.48 26.41 15.71
N PHE A 109 -7.08 25.41 16.50
CA PHE A 109 -7.22 25.47 17.96
C PHE A 109 -6.38 26.59 18.60
N GLY A 110 -5.10 26.70 18.25
CA GLY A 110 -4.16 27.68 18.81
C GLY A 110 -4.55 29.12 18.52
N TYR A 111 -5.07 29.38 17.32
CA TYR A 111 -5.53 30.69 16.88
C TYR A 111 -7.03 30.92 17.10
N ARG A 112 -7.73 29.98 17.77
CA ARG A 112 -9.16 30.06 18.13
C ARG A 112 -10.07 30.24 16.90
N LEU A 113 -9.75 29.56 15.82
CA LEU A 113 -10.53 29.47 14.59
C LEU A 113 -11.43 28.24 14.62
N SER A 114 -12.56 28.31 13.91
CA SER A 114 -13.35 27.14 13.58
C SER A 114 -12.59 26.29 12.56
N LEU A 115 -12.25 25.05 12.94
CA LEU A 115 -11.59 24.10 12.03
C LEU A 115 -12.46 23.82 10.80
N GLU A 116 -13.77 23.73 10.99
CA GLU A 116 -14.73 23.50 9.90
C GLU A 116 -14.70 24.65 8.88
N ASP A 117 -14.72 25.90 9.35
CA ASP A 117 -14.69 27.07 8.47
C ASP A 117 -13.35 27.19 7.74
N LEU A 118 -12.24 26.98 8.44
CA LEU A 118 -10.90 26.99 7.86
C LEU A 118 -10.77 25.93 6.74
N LEU A 119 -11.21 24.69 7.00
CA LEU A 119 -11.21 23.63 6.00
C LEU A 119 -12.18 23.91 4.87
N GLY A 120 -13.32 24.55 5.14
CA GLY A 120 -14.27 24.99 4.12
C GLY A 120 -13.65 25.97 3.13
N GLU A 121 -12.95 27.00 3.65
CA GLU A 121 -12.24 27.99 2.83
C GLU A 121 -11.06 27.39 2.06
N LEU A 122 -10.27 26.53 2.70
CA LEU A 122 -9.15 25.83 2.04
C LEU A 122 -9.67 24.91 0.92
N ASN A 123 -10.73 24.16 1.17
CA ASN A 123 -11.32 23.30 0.15
C ASN A 123 -12.02 24.08 -0.97
N ALA A 124 -12.43 25.33 -0.73
CA ALA A 124 -12.93 26.20 -1.78
C ALA A 124 -11.82 26.57 -2.79
N VAL A 125 -10.55 26.67 -2.39
CA VAL A 125 -9.47 26.98 -3.33
C VAL A 125 -9.10 25.83 -4.27
N LEU A 126 -9.57 24.60 -4.00
CA LEU A 126 -9.37 23.44 -4.87
C LEU A 126 -10.44 23.31 -5.96
N ARG A 127 -11.52 24.09 -5.90
CA ARG A 127 -12.60 24.04 -6.90
C ARG A 127 -12.21 24.89 -8.12
N PRO A 128 -12.57 24.45 -9.34
CA PRO A 128 -12.31 25.20 -10.57
C PRO A 128 -13.03 26.56 -10.60
#